data_AF-A0A2D9CDP5-F1
#
_entry.id   AF-A0A2D9CDP5-F1
#
_cell.length_a   1.000
_cell.length_b   1.000
_cell.length_c   1.000
_cell.angle_alpha   90.00
_cell.angle_beta   90.00
_cell.angle_gamma   90.00
#
_symmetry.space_group_name_H-M   'P 1'
#
loop_
_entity.id
_entity.type
_entity.pdbx_description
1 polymer ?
#
loop_
_entity_poly.entity_id
_entity_poly.type
_entity_poly.pdbx_seq_one_letter_code
_entity_poly.pdbx_strand_id
1 'polypeptide(L)'
;MPYKNKEDRKKQKNKPVDSKEFKARMERQKARREMDKKGKDANKNGKADKREGKDVSHNVALARGGTNKDGVKVESASANRSRNLKKKKKSPRRLA
;
A
#
# COMPACT_ATOMS: atom_id res chain seq x y z
N MET A 1 -15.01 -0.39 28.75
CA MET A 1 -14.12 -0.99 27.73
C MET A 1 -13.90 -2.45 28.06
N PRO A 2 -13.67 -3.35 27.08
CA PRO A 2 -13.62 -4.81 27.29
C PRO A 2 -12.49 -5.31 28.22
N TYR A 3 -11.62 -4.42 28.67
CA TYR A 3 -10.53 -4.71 29.61
C TYR A 3 -10.48 -3.59 30.66
N LYS A 4 -10.27 -3.95 31.93
CA LYS A 4 -10.28 -3.00 33.06
C LYS A 4 -8.87 -2.51 33.36
N ASN A 5 -7.87 -3.39 33.24
CA ASN A 5 -6.46 -3.11 33.49
C ASN A 5 -5.59 -3.36 32.24
N LYS A 6 -4.35 -2.84 32.25
CA LYS A 6 -3.36 -3.08 31.18
C LYS A 6 -2.97 -4.56 31.07
N GLU A 7 -2.94 -5.25 32.20
CA GLU A 7 -2.54 -6.65 32.34
C GLU A 7 -3.54 -7.63 31.72
N ASP A 8 -4.83 -7.26 31.71
CA ASP A 8 -5.90 -8.07 31.10
C ASP A 8 -5.76 -8.16 29.56
N ARG A 9 -4.92 -7.32 28.95
CA ARG A 9 -4.72 -7.31 27.51
C ARG A 9 -3.75 -8.41 27.11
N LYS A 10 -4.21 -9.33 26.26
CA LYS A 10 -3.35 -10.31 25.60
C LYS A 10 -2.20 -9.61 24.87
N LYS A 11 -0.96 -10.06 25.10
CA LYS A 11 0.22 -9.57 24.35
C LYS A 11 0.03 -9.83 22.86
N GLN A 12 0.26 -8.79 22.05
CA GLN A 12 0.22 -8.91 20.60
C GLN A 12 1.38 -9.80 20.14
N LYS A 13 1.08 -10.99 19.61
CA LYS A 13 2.06 -11.85 18.94
C LYS A 13 2.16 -11.41 17.48
N ASN A 14 3.33 -10.94 17.07
CA ASN A 14 3.59 -10.62 15.67
C ASN A 14 3.70 -11.91 14.86
N LYS A 15 3.23 -11.88 13.61
CA LYS A 15 3.39 -13.00 12.67
C LYS A 15 4.88 -13.22 12.36
N PRO A 16 5.30 -14.46 12.07
CA PRO A 16 6.69 -14.77 11.74
C PRO A 16 7.15 -14.02 10.47
N VAL A 17 8.45 -13.79 10.39
CA VAL A 17 9.11 -13.04 9.30
C VAL A 17 8.85 -13.68 7.94
N ASP A 18 8.70 -15.00 7.87
CA ASP A 18 8.44 -15.67 6.58
C ASP A 18 6.97 -15.82 6.20
N SER A 19 6.06 -15.29 7.02
CA SER A 19 4.62 -15.32 6.74
C SER A 19 4.28 -14.60 5.43
N LYS A 20 3.21 -15.06 4.76
CA LYS A 20 2.70 -14.44 3.53
C LYS A 20 2.35 -12.97 3.75
N GLU A 21 1.82 -12.62 4.91
CA GLU A 21 1.51 -11.23 5.27
C GLU A 21 2.75 -10.38 5.47
N PHE A 22 3.82 -10.92 6.08
CA PHE A 22 5.09 -10.20 6.20
C PHE A 22 5.68 -9.91 4.82
N LYS A 23 5.75 -10.92 3.94
CA LYS A 23 6.25 -10.76 2.56
C LYS A 23 5.44 -9.70 1.80
N ALA A 24 4.11 -9.75 1.88
CA ALA A 24 3.25 -8.73 1.27
C ALA A 24 3.47 -7.32 1.87
N ARG A 25 3.71 -7.21 3.18
CA ARG A 25 4.05 -5.93 3.83
C ARG A 25 5.37 -5.38 3.32
N MET A 26 6.39 -6.23 3.21
CA MET A 26 7.70 -5.85 2.70
C MET A 26 7.62 -5.42 1.24
N GLU A 27 6.80 -6.10 0.43
CA GLU A 27 6.61 -5.75 -0.97
C GLU A 27 5.96 -4.36 -1.14
N ARG A 28 4.96 -4.01 -0.31
CA ARG A 28 4.42 -2.63 -0.27
C ARG A 28 5.47 -1.61 0.10
N GLN A 29 6.32 -1.92 1.07
CA GLN A 29 7.39 -1.01 1.48
C GLN A 29 8.44 -0.85 0.39
N LYS A 30 8.80 -1.91 -0.32
CA LYS A 30 9.67 -1.83 -1.51
C LYS A 30 9.09 -0.89 -2.57
N ALA A 31 7.80 -1.05 -2.90
CA ALA A 31 7.15 -0.18 -3.88
C ALA A 31 7.18 1.30 -3.46
N ARG A 32 6.92 1.60 -2.17
CA ARG A 32 7.00 2.97 -1.64
C ARG A 32 8.40 3.53 -1.73
N ARG A 33 9.40 2.78 -1.27
CA ARG A 33 10.82 3.19 -1.30
C ARG A 33 11.33 3.39 -2.71
N GLU A 34 10.99 2.51 -3.65
CA GLU A 34 11.37 2.66 -5.05
C GLU A 34 10.77 3.92 -5.68
N MET A 35 9.52 4.23 -5.33
CA MET A 35 8.85 5.43 -5.80
C MET A 35 9.41 6.70 -5.19
N ASP A 36 9.72 6.70 -3.90
CA ASP A 36 10.36 7.83 -3.22
C ASP A 36 11.78 8.06 -3.76
N LYS A 37 12.53 6.98 -4.01
CA LYS A 37 13.89 7.05 -4.57
C LYS A 37 13.93 7.57 -6.01
N LYS A 38 12.94 7.20 -6.84
CA LYS A 38 12.87 7.61 -8.25
C LYS A 38 12.10 8.91 -8.47
N GLY A 39 11.31 9.33 -7.49
CA GLY A 39 10.46 10.50 -7.59
C GLY A 39 11.25 11.79 -7.35
N LYS A 40 10.72 12.90 -7.88
CA LYS A 40 11.16 14.23 -7.50
C LYS A 40 10.68 14.50 -6.07
N ASP A 41 11.61 14.94 -5.23
CA ASP A 41 11.39 15.42 -3.88
C ASP A 41 11.87 16.88 -3.86
N ALA A 42 10.96 17.81 -4.15
CA ALA A 42 11.28 19.23 -4.21
C ALA A 42 11.31 19.87 -2.82
N ASN A 43 10.61 19.30 -1.84
CA ASN A 43 10.48 19.84 -0.49
C ASN A 43 11.42 19.17 0.54
N LYS A 44 12.28 18.25 0.09
CA LYS A 44 13.34 17.58 0.86
C LYS A 44 12.83 16.82 2.09
N ASN A 45 11.62 16.28 2.03
CA ASN A 45 11.03 15.55 3.15
C ASN A 45 11.28 14.03 3.09
N GLY A 46 12.04 13.55 2.10
CA GLY A 46 12.36 12.14 1.91
C GLY A 46 11.22 11.33 1.29
N LYS A 47 10.21 11.99 0.73
CA LYS A 47 9.05 11.39 0.07
C LYS A 47 8.85 12.04 -1.29
N ALA A 48 8.54 11.23 -2.30
CA ALA A 48 8.26 11.78 -3.62
C ALA A 48 7.03 12.69 -3.56
N ASP A 49 7.12 13.89 -4.16
CA ASP A 49 6.03 14.87 -4.24
C ASP A 49 4.73 14.22 -4.77
N LYS A 50 4.89 13.31 -5.74
CA LYS A 50 3.77 12.57 -6.35
C LYS A 50 3.01 11.72 -5.32
N ARG A 51 3.67 11.24 -4.26
CA ARG A 51 3.11 10.39 -3.19
C ARG A 51 2.53 11.22 -2.04
N GLU A 52 2.68 12.53 -2.04
CA GLU A 52 2.09 13.37 -1.00
C GLU A 52 0.56 13.31 -1.06
N GLY A 53 -0.07 13.06 0.10
CA GLY A 53 -1.51 12.83 0.21
C GLY A 53 -2.04 11.58 -0.52
N LYS A 54 -1.18 10.77 -1.16
CA LYS A 54 -1.56 9.61 -1.97
C LYS A 54 -0.87 8.33 -1.51
N ASP A 55 -1.43 7.20 -1.88
CA ASP A 55 -0.90 5.87 -1.60
C ASP A 55 -0.48 5.16 -2.89
N VAL A 56 0.37 4.15 -2.72
CA VAL A 56 0.82 3.29 -3.82
C VAL A 56 -0.17 2.15 -3.97
N SER A 57 -0.86 2.09 -5.10
CA SER A 57 -1.80 1.03 -5.44
C SER A 57 -1.22 0.04 -6.43
N HIS A 58 -1.30 -1.24 -6.11
CA HIS A 58 -0.92 -2.33 -7.01
C HIS A 58 -2.00 -2.56 -8.06
N ASN A 59 -1.59 -2.76 -9.31
CA ASN A 59 -2.51 -3.13 -10.39
C ASN A 59 -3.20 -4.47 -10.10
N VAL A 60 -2.43 -5.46 -9.64
CA VAL A 60 -2.93 -6.74 -9.13
C VAL A 60 -2.78 -6.71 -7.62
N ALA A 61 -3.84 -7.00 -6.88
CA ALA A 61 -3.79 -6.99 -5.42
C ALA A 61 -2.82 -8.08 -4.91
N LEU A 62 -1.96 -7.74 -3.93
CA LEU A 62 -1.05 -8.70 -3.29
C LEU A 62 -1.80 -9.90 -2.68
N ALA A 63 -3.03 -9.68 -2.19
CA ALA A 63 -3.89 -10.75 -1.68
C ALA A 63 -4.26 -11.79 -2.74
N ARG A 64 -4.24 -11.41 -4.03
CA ARG A 64 -4.51 -12.26 -5.19
C ARG A 64 -3.22 -12.75 -5.88
N GLY A 65 -2.07 -12.64 -5.22
CA GLY A 65 -0.78 -13.06 -5.77
C GLY A 65 -0.10 -12.04 -6.68
N GLY A 66 -0.61 -10.79 -6.73
CA GLY A 66 0.07 -9.72 -7.46
C GLY A 66 1.41 -9.34 -6.83
N THR A 67 2.27 -8.72 -7.64
CA THR A 67 3.60 -8.26 -7.23
C THR A 67 3.87 -6.83 -7.69
N ASN A 68 4.97 -6.23 -7.24
CA ASN A 68 5.42 -4.92 -7.74
C ASN A 68 5.72 -4.93 -9.25
N LYS A 69 6.01 -6.10 -9.84
CA LYS A 69 6.29 -6.26 -11.28
C LYS A 69 5.04 -6.08 -12.14
N ASP A 70 3.85 -6.36 -11.60
CA ASP A 70 2.57 -6.15 -12.30
C ASP A 70 2.22 -4.66 -12.47
N GLY A 71 3.04 -3.79 -11.90
CA GLY A 71 2.93 -2.35 -11.97
C GLY A 71 2.17 -1.76 -10.78
N VAL A 72 2.64 -0.57 -10.41
CA VAL A 72 2.09 0.23 -9.31
C VAL A 72 1.65 1.60 -9.83
N LYS A 73 0.66 2.18 -9.16
CA LYS A 73 0.09 3.49 -9.45
C LYS A 73 0.03 4.33 -8.20
N VAL A 74 -0.08 5.64 -8.37
CA VAL A 74 -0.34 6.56 -7.27
C VAL A 74 -1.77 7.02 -7.33
N GLU A 75 -2.52 6.81 -6.25
CA GLU A 75 -3.89 7.33 -6.14
C GLU A 75 -4.25 7.59 -4.69
N SER A 76 -5.40 8.22 -4.45
CA SER A 76 -5.86 8.49 -3.09
C SER A 76 -6.13 7.18 -2.34
N ALA A 77 -5.85 7.17 -1.03
CA ALA A 77 -6.09 6.01 -0.19
C ALA A 77 -7.58 5.60 -0.15
N SER A 78 -8.49 6.56 -0.32
CA SER A 78 -9.93 6.30 -0.43
C SER A 78 -10.26 5.53 -1.70
N ALA A 79 -9.76 5.96 -2.86
CA ALA A 79 -9.97 5.27 -4.13
C ALA A 79 -9.36 3.85 -4.15
N ASN A 80 -8.20 3.66 -3.50
CA ASN A 80 -7.60 2.33 -3.39
C ASN A 80 -8.48 1.38 -2.55
N ARG A 81 -8.99 1.87 -1.42
CA ARG A 81 -9.86 1.10 -0.52
C ARG A 81 -11.21 0.77 -1.16
N SER A 82 -11.84 1.72 -1.85
CA SER A 82 -13.16 1.52 -2.48
C SER A 82 -13.14 0.52 -3.64
N ARG A 83 -11.99 0.30 -4.29
CA ARG A 83 -11.86 -0.70 -5.35
C ARG A 83 -12.01 -2.15 -4.87
N ASN A 84 -11.98 -2.43 -3.57
CA ASN A 84 -12.14 -3.78 -3.00
C ASN A 84 -11.35 -4.87 -3.77
N LEU A 85 -10.03 -4.66 -3.90
CA LEU A 85 -9.10 -5.56 -4.60
C LEU A 85 -9.35 -5.74 -6.12
N LYS A 86 -10.31 -5.02 -6.71
CA LYS A 86 -10.58 -5.05 -8.14
C LYS A 86 -9.61 -4.15 -8.90
N LYS A 87 -9.25 -4.58 -10.11
CA LYS A 87 -8.50 -3.75 -11.07
C LYS A 87 -9.31 -2.50 -11.38
N LYS A 88 -8.63 -1.35 -11.43
CA LYS A 88 -9.26 -0.09 -11.85
C LYS A 88 -9.70 -0.24 -13.31
N LYS A 89 -11.01 -0.22 -13.55
CA LYS A 89 -11.57 -0.19 -14.92
C LYS A 89 -11.14 1.13 -15.57
N LYS A 90 -10.64 1.05 -16.81
CA LYS A 90 -10.42 2.27 -17.61
C LYS A 90 -11.81 2.84 -17.91
N SER A 91 -12.05 4.10 -17.56
CA SER A 91 -13.29 4.76 -17.96
C SER A 91 -13.28 4.92 -19.48
N PRO A 92 -14.36 4.57 -20.19
CA PRO A 92 -14.41 4.66 -21.66
C PRO A 92 -14.30 6.10 -22.18
N ARG A 93 -14.46 7.13 -21.33
CA ARG A 93 -14.44 8.55 -21.71
C ARG A 93 -13.05 9.14 -22.05
N ARG A 94 -12.04 8.31 -22.36
CA ARG A 94 -10.68 8.77 -22.76
C ARG A 94 -10.20 8.13 -24.06
N LEU A 95 -11.16 7.79 -24.92
CA LEU A 95 -10.98 7.46 -26.33
C LEU A 95 -11.87 8.43 -27.11
N ALA A 96 -11.47 9.70 -27.12
CA ALA A 96 -11.97 10.76 -27.97
C ALA A 96 -10.85 11.79 -28.09
#